data_AF-A0A520A485-F1
#
_entry.id   AF-A0A520A485-F1
#
_cell.length_a   1.000
_cell.length_b   1.000
_cell.length_c   1.000
_cell.angle_alpha   90.00
_cell.angle_beta   90.00
_cell.angle_gamma   90.00
#
_symmetry.space_group_name_H-M   'P 1'
#
loop_
_entity.id
_entity.type
_entity.pdbx_description
1 polymer ?
#
loop_
_entity_poly.entity_id
_entity_poly.type
_entity_poly.pdbx_seq_one_letter_code
_entity_poly.pdbx_strand_id
1 'polypeptide(L)' 'MRYDPKFGPAAQTPEQRAWVLSQMLRMIPGLRTKMTTYTQQLYDRYVAGELSWAEMRQARELTSGG' A
#
# COMPACT_ATOMS: atom_id res chain seq x y z
N MET A 1 -20.99 -2.03 -10.28
CA MET A 1 -19.72 -2.18 -9.54
C MET A 1 -19.91 -1.48 -8.21
N ARG A 2 -19.91 -2.25 -7.11
CA ARG A 2 -20.41 -1.80 -5.81
C ARG A 2 -19.34 -0.94 -5.13
N TYR A 3 -19.52 0.38 -5.18
CA TYR A 3 -18.69 1.36 -4.50
C TYR A 3 -18.90 1.21 -3.00
N ASP A 4 -17.87 0.78 -2.26
CA ASP A 4 -17.90 0.68 -0.81
C ASP A 4 -17.17 1.90 -0.22
N PRO A 5 -17.89 2.94 0.24
CA PRO A 5 -17.29 4.17 0.77
C PRO A 5 -16.53 3.98 2.08
N LYS A 6 -16.47 2.73 2.57
CA LYS A 6 -15.94 2.34 3.89
C LYS A 6 -14.42 2.17 3.92
N PHE A 7 -13.75 2.07 2.76
CA PHE A 7 -12.32 1.73 2.68
C PHE A 7 -11.45 2.70 1.87
N GLY A 8 -11.94 3.88 1.53
CA GLY A 8 -11.16 4.93 0.88
C GLY A 8 -10.98 6.16 1.78
N PRO A 9 -9.81 6.84 1.78
CA PRO A 9 -9.75 8.20 2.29
C PRO A 9 -10.76 8.98 1.47
N ALA A 10 -11.74 9.64 2.08
CA ALA A 10 -12.76 10.35 1.31
C ALA A 10 -12.22 11.54 0.46
N ALA A 11 -10.90 11.64 0.20
CA ALA A 11 -10.32 12.64 -0.69
C ALA A 11 -8.90 12.32 -1.25
N GLN A 12 -8.25 11.17 -0.98
CA GLN A 12 -6.87 10.99 -1.50
C GLN A 12 -6.83 10.43 -2.92
N THR A 13 -6.29 11.22 -3.84
CA THR A 13 -5.98 10.79 -5.21
C THR A 13 -4.87 9.74 -5.22
N PRO A 14 -4.72 8.98 -6.32
CA PRO A 14 -3.56 8.11 -6.50
C PRO A 14 -2.23 8.84 -6.30
N GLU A 15 -2.09 10.10 -6.74
CA GLU A 15 -0.84 10.85 -6.52
C GLU A 15 -0.57 11.11 -5.03
N GLN A 16 -1.62 11.43 -4.26
CA GLN A 16 -1.49 11.63 -2.82
C GLN A 16 -1.10 10.34 -2.10
N ARG A 17 -1.66 9.20 -2.50
CA ARG A 17 -1.28 7.88 -1.97
C ARG A 17 0.15 7.49 -2.35
N ALA A 18 0.58 7.78 -3.58
CA ALA A 18 1.95 7.57 -4.02
C ALA A 18 2.94 8.43 -3.20
N TRP A 19 2.57 9.68 -2.92
CA TRP A 19 3.35 10.56 -2.05
C TRP A 19 3.46 10.00 -0.63
N VAL A 20 2.34 9.59 -0.02
CA VAL A 20 2.34 8.96 1.32
C VAL A 20 3.23 7.72 1.33
N LEU A 21 3.08 6.84 0.34
CA LEU A 21 3.92 5.64 0.21
C LEU A 21 5.41 6.00 0.14
N SER A 22 5.78 7.03 -0.65
CA SER A 22 7.17 7.49 -0.76
C SER A 22 7.73 7.98 0.58
N GLN A 23 6.93 8.69 1.39
CA GLN A 23 7.35 9.14 2.72
C GLN A 23 7.54 7.95 3.66
N MET A 24 6.65 6.97 3.61
CA MET A 24 6.74 5.77 4.45
C MET A 24 7.96 4.91 4.08
N LEU A 25 8.24 4.72 2.79
CA LEU A 25 9.45 4.04 2.32
C LEU A 25 10.74 4.75 2.74
N ARG A 26 10.70 6.09 2.84
CA ARG A 26 11.83 6.89 3.32
C ARG A 26 12.02 6.78 4.83
N MET A 27 10.94 6.80 5.60
CA MET A 27 10.99 6.77 7.07
C MET A 27 11.20 5.37 7.65
N ILE A 28 10.82 4.31 6.92
CA ILE A 28 10.85 2.94 7.42
C ILE A 28 11.78 2.10 6.51
N PRO A 29 13.09 2.00 6.82
CA PRO A 29 14.06 1.28 5.99
C PRO A 29 13.66 -0.18 5.72
N GLY A 30 12.99 -0.82 6.69
CA GLY A 30 12.47 -2.18 6.55
C GLY A 30 11.44 -2.35 5.42
N LEU A 31 10.76 -1.27 4.99
CA LEU A 31 9.84 -1.31 3.85
C LEU A 31 10.57 -1.42 2.51
N ARG A 32 11.73 -0.78 2.39
CA ARG A 32 12.55 -0.79 1.17
C ARG A 32 13.41 -2.06 1.05
N THR A 33 13.80 -2.64 2.18
CA THR A 33 14.78 -3.75 2.20
C THR A 33 14.21 -5.07 1.65
N LYS A 34 12.88 -5.26 1.68
CA LYS A 34 12.18 -6.46 1.16
C LYS A 34 11.30 -6.13 -0.05
N MET A 35 11.83 -5.38 -1.02
CA MET A 35 11.08 -4.96 -2.22
C MET A 35 11.08 -6.08 -3.27
N THR A 36 10.23 -7.09 -3.06
CA THR A 36 9.96 -8.15 -4.05
C THR A 36 8.94 -7.68 -5.09
N THR A 37 8.88 -8.34 -6.25
CA THR A 37 7.84 -8.08 -7.28
C THR A 37 6.43 -8.12 -6.70
N TYR A 38 6.17 -9.03 -5.76
CA TYR A 38 4.89 -9.12 -5.06
C TYR A 38 4.62 -7.89 -4.18
N THR A 39 5.62 -7.44 -3.42
CA THR A 39 5.51 -6.23 -2.58
C THR A 39 5.25 -4.99 -3.44
N GLN A 40 5.83 -4.93 -4.63
CA GLN A 40 5.61 -3.85 -5.59
C GLN A 40 4.17 -3.83 -6.13
N GLN A 41 3.62 -5.01 -6.47
CA GLN A 41 2.20 -5.13 -6.85
C GLN A 41 1.26 -4.70 -5.72
N LEU A 42 1.58 -5.00 -4.46
CA LEU A 42 0.79 -4.55 -3.32
C LEU A 42 0.82 -3.02 -3.15
N TYR A 43 1.95 -2.38 -3.41
CA TYR A 43 2.07 -0.93 -3.40
C TYR A 43 1.27 -0.28 -4.53
N ASP A 44 1.29 -0.84 -5.73
CA ASP A 44 0.50 -0.34 -6.87
C ASP A 44 -1.01 -0.42 -6.58
N ARG A 45 -1.47 -1.54 -6.00
CA ARG A 45 -2.87 -1.71 -5.59
C ARG A 45 -3.28 -0.75 -4.47
N TYR A 46 -2.39 -0.46 -3.53
CA TYR A 46 -2.61 0.59 -2.52
C TYR A 46 -2.74 1.97 -3.17
N VAL A 47 -1.85 2.33 -4.11
CA VAL A 47 -1.88 3.63 -4.82
C VAL A 47 -3.15 3.77 -5.66
N ALA A 48 -3.55 2.71 -6.37
CA ALA A 48 -4.80 2.66 -7.14
C ALA A 48 -6.05 2.75 -6.25
N GLY A 49 -5.91 2.56 -4.94
CA GLY A 49 -7.00 2.59 -3.98
C GLY A 49 -7.80 1.30 -3.91
N GLU A 50 -7.27 0.21 -4.47
CA GLU A 50 -7.84 -1.13 -4.39
C GLU A 50 -7.60 -1.77 -3.02
N LEU A 51 -6.63 -1.26 -2.25
CA LEU A 51 -6.31 -1.71 -0.89
C LEU A 51 -6.12 -0.51 0.05
N SER A 52 -6.51 -0.68 1.30
CA SER A 52 -6.07 0.19 2.38
C SER A 52 -4.62 -0.08 2.79
N TRP A 53 -4.01 0.85 3.52
CA TRP A 53 -2.66 0.67 4.06
C TRP A 53 -2.58 -0.56 4.99
N ALA A 54 -3.62 -0.81 5.78
CA ALA A 54 -3.66 -1.93 6.71
C ALA A 54 -3.69 -3.28 5.96
N GLU A 55 -4.52 -3.40 4.91
CA GLU A 55 -4.60 -4.60 4.08
C GLU A 55 -3.29 -4.85 3.33
N MET A 56 -2.68 -3.79 2.76
CA MET A 56 -1.37 -3.89 2.11
C MET A 56 -0.30 -4.37 3.09
N ARG A 57 -0.25 -3.80 4.30
CA ARG A 57 0.70 -4.21 5.34
C ARG A 57 0.49 -5.67 5.73
N GLN A 58 -0.75 -6.09 5.96
CA GLN A 58 -1.06 -7.48 6.31
C GLN A 58 -0.63 -8.46 5.21
N ALA A 59 -0.94 -8.17 3.94
CA ALA A 59 -0.54 -9.01 2.81
C ALA A 59 0.99 -9.11 2.66
N ARG A 60 1.71 -8.04 3.01
CA ARG A 60 3.17 -8.00 3.00
C ARG A 60 3.80 -8.78 4.16
N GLU A 61 3.23 -8.75 5.36
CA GLU A 61 3.67 -9.58 6.50
C GLU A 61 3.45 -11.08 6.20
N LEU A 62 2.31 -11.44 5.61
CA LEU A 62 1.97 -12.80 5.18
C LEU A 62 2.98 -13.40 4.19
N THR A 63 3.67 -12.57 3.40
CA THR A 63 4.67 -13.02 2.42
C THR A 63 6.12 -12.87 2.90
N SER A 64 6.35 -12.25 4.06
CA SER A 64 7.69 -12.11 4.65
C SER A 64 7.94 -13.05 5.83
N GLY A 65 6.93 -13.82 6.25
CA GLY A 65 7.06 -15.02 7.07
C GLY A 65 6.94 -16.29 6.21
N GLY A 66 8.10 -16.80 5.78
CA GLY A 66 8.30 -18.06 5.07
C GLY A 66 9.75 -18.48 5.18
#